data_AF-A0A6N3QPA1-F1
#
_entry.id   AF-A0A6N3QPA1-F1
#
_cell.length_a   1.000
_cell.length_b   1.000
_cell.length_c   1.000
_cell.angle_alpha   90.00
_cell.angle_beta   90.00
_cell.angle_gamma   90.00
#
_symmetry.space_group_name_H-M   'P 1'
#
loop_
_entity.id
_entity.type
_entity.pdbx_description
1 polymer ?
#
loop_
_entity_poly.entity_id
_entity_poly.type
_entity_poly.pdbx_seq_one_letter_code
_entity_poly.pdbx_strand_id
1 'polypeptide(L)' 'MPLLDKLRKLYGVGPVCSELHIAPSTYYHCQQQRHHPDKRSARAQRDDWLKKRDTARIRWESSGIRCA' A
#
# COMPACT_ATOMS: atom_id res chain seq x y z
N MET A 1 -0.60 -2.74 4.01
CA MET A 1 -1.27 -4.04 4.19
C MET A 1 -1.68 -4.22 5.66
N PRO A 2 -2.59 -3.39 6.19
CA PRO A 2 -3.01 -3.45 7.60
C PRO A 2 -3.68 -4.78 7.98
N LEU A 3 -4.32 -5.47 7.02
CA LEU A 3 -4.90 -6.79 7.22
C LEU A 3 -3.82 -7.88 7.44
N LEU A 4 -2.78 -7.91 6.60
CA LEU A 4 -1.67 -8.85 6.75
C LEU A 4 -0.87 -8.61 8.03
N ASP A 5 -0.75 -7.36 8.49
CA ASP A 5 -0.04 -7.04 9.74
C ASP A 5 -0.76 -7.60 10.99
N LYS A 6 -2.10 -7.66 10.97
CA LYS A 6 -2.90 -8.31 12.03
C LYS A 6 -2.79 -9.83 11.95
N LEU A 7 -2.96 -10.39 10.76
CA LEU A 7 -2.91 -11.84 10.55
C LEU A 7 -1.52 -12.42 10.87
N ARG A 8 -0.44 -11.69 10.54
CA ARG A 8 0.92 -12.06 10.95
C ARG A 8 1.06 -12.22 12.47
N LYS A 9 0.44 -11.35 13.27
CA LYS A 9 0.55 -11.44 14.73
C LYS A 9 -0.16 -12.66 15.31
N LEU A 10 -1.22 -13.14 14.66
CA LEU A 10 -2.02 -14.27 15.11
C LEU A 10 -1.47 -15.60 14.61
N TYR A 11 -1.08 -15.67 13.32
CA TYR A 11 -0.76 -16.93 12.63
C TYR A 11 0.69 -16.99 12.12
N GLY A 12 1.45 -15.90 12.22
CA GLY A 12 2.78 -15.80 11.61
C GLY A 12 2.75 -15.46 10.12
N VAL A 13 3.92 -15.28 9.52
CA VAL A 13 4.04 -14.89 8.09
C VAL A 13 3.80 -16.07 7.16
N GLY A 14 4.26 -17.28 7.52
CA GLY A 14 4.18 -18.48 6.68
C GLY A 14 2.74 -18.83 6.25
N PRO A 15 1.82 -19.07 7.20
CA PRO A 15 0.44 -19.45 6.87
C PRO A 15 -0.30 -18.38 6.07
N VAL A 16 -0.07 -17.10 6.40
CA VAL A 16 -0.65 -15.96 5.68
C VAL A 16 -0.14 -15.91 4.24
N CYS A 17 1.15 -16.14 4.03
CA CYS A 17 1.74 -16.20 2.70
C CYS A 17 1.18 -17.35 1.86
N SER A 18 0.95 -18.52 2.47
CA SER A 18 0.31 -19.66 1.81
C SER A 18 -1.12 -19.36 1.37
N GLU A 19 -1.95 -18.78 2.23
CA GLU A 19 -3.35 -18.42 1.93
C GLU A 19 -3.45 -17.37 0.80
N LEU A 20 -2.62 -16.32 0.87
CA LEU A 20 -2.56 -15.27 -0.13
C LEU A 20 -1.83 -15.69 -1.42
N HIS A 21 -1.29 -16.91 -1.48
CA HIS A 21 -0.50 -17.42 -2.61
C HIS A 21 0.67 -16.48 -2.98
N ILE A 22 1.32 -15.91 -1.96
CA ILE A 22 2.49 -15.03 -2.12
C ILE A 22 3.73 -15.68 -1.50
N ALA A 23 4.89 -15.49 -2.12
CA ALA A 23 6.13 -15.92 -1.52
C ALA A 23 6.47 -15.09 -0.26
N PRO A 24 7.06 -15.69 0.79
CA PRO A 24 7.54 -14.95 1.96
C PRO A 24 8.54 -13.84 1.61
N SER A 25 9.36 -14.03 0.57
CA SER A 25 10.27 -13.01 0.05
C SER A 25 9.54 -11.75 -0.41
N THR A 26 8.42 -11.91 -1.11
CA THR A 26 7.55 -10.81 -1.54
C THR A 26 6.96 -10.06 -0.36
N TYR A 27 6.58 -10.77 0.71
CA TYR A 27 6.09 -10.15 1.94
C TYR A 27 7.15 -9.25 2.58
N TYR A 28 8.35 -9.76 2.83
CA TYR A 28 9.42 -8.98 3.44
C TYR A 28 9.90 -7.83 2.55
N HIS A 29 9.93 -8.02 1.22
CA HIS A 29 10.25 -6.96 0.28
C HIS A 29 9.24 -5.81 0.33
N CYS A 30 7.94 -6.12 0.37
CA CYS A 30 6.89 -5.11 0.55
C CYS A 30 6.99 -4.41 1.90
N GLN A 31 7.37 -5.14 2.95
CA GLN A 31 7.48 -4.61 4.30
C GLN A 31 8.65 -3.63 4.43
N GLN A 32 9.83 -3.98 3.87
CA GLN A 32 10.99 -3.08 3.80
C GLN A 32 10.69 -1.79 3.03
N GLN A 33 10.04 -1.90 1.87
CA GLN A 33 9.63 -0.72 1.11
C GLN A 33 8.67 0.17 1.89
N ARG A 34 7.80 -0.37 2.76
CA ARG A 34 6.88 0.43 3.59
C ARG A 34 7.59 1.20 4.70
N HIS A 35 8.62 0.62 5.31
CA HIS A 35 9.40 1.31 6.35
C HIS A 35 10.36 2.34 5.79
N HIS A 36 10.86 2.12 4.57
CA HIS A 36 11.77 3.03 3.88
C HIS A 36 11.15 3.54 2.58
N PRO A 37 10.12 4.41 2.65
CA PRO A 37 9.51 5.00 1.47
C PRO A 37 10.49 5.89 0.69
N ASP A 38 11.51 6.45 1.36
CA ASP A 38 12.60 7.25 0.81
C ASP A 38 13.55 6.44 -0.09
N LYS A 39 13.80 5.18 0.25
CA LYS A 39 14.68 4.27 -0.51
C LYS A 39 14.00 3.60 -1.69
N ARG A 40 12.72 3.91 -1.94
CA ARG A 40 11.99 3.39 -3.09
C ARG A 40 12.48 4.04 -4.37
N SER A 41 12.34 3.32 -5.48
CA SER A 41 12.66 3.85 -6.80
C SER A 41 11.86 5.13 -7.08
N ALA A 42 12.44 6.02 -7.90
CA ALA A 42 11.78 7.27 -8.31
C ALA A 42 10.40 7.02 -8.95
N ARG A 43 10.23 5.89 -9.66
CA ARG A 43 8.94 5.48 -10.21
C ARG A 43 7.90 5.23 -9.13
N ALA A 44 8.23 4.44 -8.11
CA ALA A 44 7.30 4.14 -7.02
C ALA A 44 6.90 5.39 -6.22
N GLN A 45 7.83 6.33 -6.02
CA GLN A 45 7.53 7.61 -5.38
C GLN A 45 6.55 8.46 -6.22
N ARG A 46 6.76 8.53 -7.55
CA ARG A 46 5.85 9.21 -8.47
C ARG A 46 4.47 8.57 -8.48
N ASP A 47 4.38 7.24 -8.47
CA ASP A 47 3.11 6.52 -8.43
C ASP A 47 2.33 6.81 -7.13
N ASP A 48 3.02 6.87 -5.98
CA ASP A 48 2.38 7.26 -4.70
C ASP A 48 1.90 8.72 -4.72
N TRP A 49 2.64 9.63 -5.36
CA TRP A 49 2.19 11.01 -5.55
C TRP A 49 0.96 11.09 -6.47
N LEU A 50 0.98 10.38 -7.60
CA LEU A 50 -0.15 10.31 -8.53
C LEU A 50 -1.41 9.75 -7.85
N LYS A 51 -1.29 8.62 -7.13
CA LYS A 51 -2.41 8.04 -6.38
C LYS A 51 -3.03 9.02 -5.39
N LYS A 52 -2.20 9.77 -4.65
CA LYS A 52 -2.69 10.81 -3.72
C LYS A 52 -3.44 11.92 -4.46
N ARG A 53 -2.87 12.41 -5.58
CA ARG A 53 -3.49 13.44 -6.41
C ARG A 53 -4.82 12.98 -6.99
N ASP A 54 -4.86 11.79 -7.56
CA ASP A 54 -6.06 11.26 -8.21
C ASP A 54 -7.14 10.95 -7.17
N THR A 55 -6.77 10.40 -6.01
CA THR A 55 -7.72 10.21 -4.88
C THR A 55 -8.28 11.54 -4.39
N ALA A 56 -7.43 12.57 -4.28
CA ALA A 56 -7.87 13.91 -3.92
C ALA A 56 -8.79 14.50 -4.99
N ARG A 57 -8.49 14.29 -6.28
CA ARG A 57 -9.31 14.75 -7.40
C ARG A 57 -10.68 14.09 -7.40
N ILE A 58 -10.74 12.78 -7.28
CA ILE A 58 -12.00 12.02 -7.18
C ILE A 58 -12.81 12.48 -5.97
N ARG A 59 -12.15 12.67 -4.81
CA ARG A 59 -12.79 13.22 -3.62
C ARG A 59 -13.38 14.60 -3.92
N TRP A 60 -12.61 15.51 -4.52
CA TRP A 60 -13.08 16.85 -4.90
C TRP A 60 -14.28 16.80 -5.87
N GLU A 61 -14.17 16.02 -6.95
CA GLU A 61 -15.24 15.81 -7.94
C GLU A 61 -16.51 15.23 -7.30
N SER A 62 -16.35 14.30 -6.36
CA SER A 62 -17.47 13.65 -5.65
C SER A 62 -18.05 14.51 -4.52
N SER A 63 -17.31 15.50 -4.02
CA SER A 63 -17.75 16.35 -2.90
C SER A 63 -18.83 17.35 -3.29
N GLY A 64 -19.21 17.43 -4.58
CA GLY A 64 -20.29 18.31 -5.04
C GLY A 64 -20.01 19.80 -4.87
N ILE A 65 -18.77 20.18 -4.53
CA ILE A 65 -18.31 21.57 -4.53
C ILE A 65 -18.14 21.96 -6.01
N ARG A 66 -19.25 22.27 -6.67
CA ARG A 66 -19.20 23.10 -7.86
C ARG A 66 -18.54 24.40 -7.42
N CYS A 67 -17.49 24.81 -8.12
CA CYS A 67 -16.94 26.15 -8.01
C CYS A 67 -18.11 27.14 -8.02
N ALA A 68 -18.33 27.82 -6.89
CA ALA A 68 -18.97 29.13 -6.90
C ALA A 68 -17.92 30.15 -7.34
#